data_AF-A0A6B2V3D7-F1
#
_entry.id   AF-A0A6B2V3D7-F1
#
_cell.length_a   1.000
_cell.length_b   1.000
_cell.length_c   1.000
_cell.angle_alpha   90.00
_cell.angle_beta   90.00
_cell.angle_gamma   90.00
#
_symmetry.space_group_name_H-M   'P 1'
#
loop_
_entity.id
_entity.type
_entity.pdbx_description
1 polymer ?
#
loop_
_entity_poly.entity_id
_entity_poly.type
_entity_poly.pdbx_seq_one_letter_code
_entity_poly.pdbx_strand_id
1 'polypeptide(L)'
;ATYRALPTVPGGRWTATADVRRLLGAGGGPATRAAARLDLYEHGMTFAVGRRIHVIRFDTTVVRRRKVLSARGITRALVLVDVDGERVVLRCGDFGRWQEWWPAIRRAVVAAQTPRALAALHQGARLAFGPLWLTADEVGCGTTVLGWSRVRRIDVLNGFVAVRADGRRQVWATAASGIPNLCVFQALAEHLVRAARDGD
;
A
#
# COMPACT_ATOMS: atom_id res chain seq x y z
N ALA A 1 14.02 -11.44 -0.36
CA ALA A 1 13.67 -10.25 -1.16
C ALA A 1 12.34 -9.69 -0.69
N THR A 2 12.22 -8.39 -0.45
CA THR A 2 10.92 -7.74 -0.18
C THR A 2 10.16 -7.56 -1.50
N TYR A 3 8.88 -7.93 -1.55
CA TYR A 3 8.01 -7.77 -2.71
C TYR A 3 8.02 -6.31 -3.14
N ARG A 4 8.68 -6.11 -4.27
CA ARG A 4 8.57 -4.97 -5.14
C ARG A 4 8.03 -5.54 -6.44
N ALA A 5 6.97 -4.94 -6.92
CA ALA A 5 6.58 -4.97 -8.31
C ALA A 5 7.78 -5.03 -9.27
N LEU A 6 7.94 -6.10 -10.05
CA LEU A 6 8.91 -6.06 -11.14
C LEU A 6 8.37 -5.15 -12.26
N PRO A 7 9.24 -4.34 -12.91
CA PRO A 7 8.83 -3.50 -14.03
C PRO A 7 8.39 -4.37 -15.22
N THR A 8 7.30 -3.99 -15.88
CA THR A 8 6.84 -4.61 -17.12
C THR A 8 7.42 -3.89 -18.35
N VAL A 9 7.66 -4.66 -19.41
CA VAL A 9 7.86 -4.15 -20.78
C VAL A 9 6.49 -3.62 -21.28
N PRO A 10 6.40 -2.42 -21.88
CA PRO A 10 5.12 -1.82 -22.20
C PRO A 10 4.46 -2.53 -23.39
N GLY A 11 3.27 -3.09 -23.19
CA GLY A 11 2.42 -3.63 -24.25
C GLY A 11 0.94 -3.43 -23.93
N GLY A 12 0.21 -2.80 -24.87
CA GLY A 12 -1.25 -2.73 -24.85
C GLY A 12 -1.83 -1.36 -24.51
N ARG A 13 -2.29 -0.66 -25.54
CA ARG A 13 -2.99 0.63 -25.48
C ARG A 13 -4.41 0.41 -24.94
N TRP A 14 -4.68 0.89 -23.73
CA TRP A 14 -6.04 1.04 -23.20
C TRP A 14 -6.44 2.51 -23.28
N THR A 15 -7.56 2.80 -23.93
CA THR A 15 -8.20 4.13 -23.91
C THR A 15 -8.97 4.26 -22.60
N ALA A 16 -8.44 5.06 -21.67
CA ALA A 16 -9.11 5.40 -20.43
C ALA A 16 -9.32 6.91 -20.34
N THR A 17 -10.54 7.31 -19.99
CA THR A 17 -10.88 8.67 -19.58
C THR A 17 -10.19 8.97 -18.26
N ALA A 18 -9.24 9.91 -18.27
CA ALA A 18 -8.43 10.24 -17.10
C ALA A 18 -9.27 10.96 -16.02
N ASP A 19 -9.69 10.23 -14.98
CA ASP A 19 -10.19 10.85 -13.75
C ASP A 19 -9.02 11.47 -12.97
N VAL A 20 -8.93 12.80 -12.97
CA VAL A 20 -7.89 13.55 -12.24
C VAL A 20 -8.49 14.17 -10.99
N ARG A 21 -7.96 13.79 -9.81
CA ARG A 21 -8.29 14.45 -8.54
C ARG A 21 -7.14 15.31 -8.07
N ARG A 22 -7.38 16.63 -7.98
CA ARG A 22 -6.40 17.63 -7.53
C ARG A 22 -6.64 18.03 -6.08
N LEU A 23 -5.57 18.07 -5.29
CA LEU A 23 -5.59 18.48 -3.88
C LEU A 23 -4.47 19.49 -3.60
N LEU A 24 -4.84 20.57 -2.90
CA LEU A 24 -3.94 21.68 -2.58
C LEU A 24 -3.44 21.59 -1.13
N GLY A 25 -2.22 22.09 -0.91
CA GLY A 25 -1.62 22.24 0.41
C GLY A 25 -2.39 23.22 1.31
N ALA A 26 -2.36 22.99 2.62
CA ALA A 26 -2.90 23.94 3.59
C ALA A 26 -1.86 25.06 3.85
N GLY A 27 -2.16 26.28 3.39
CA GLY A 27 -1.27 27.42 3.47
C GLY A 27 -1.10 27.99 4.88
N GLY A 28 0.12 28.41 5.23
CA GLY A 28 0.41 29.24 6.39
C GLY A 28 1.40 30.35 6.03
N GLY A 29 0.90 31.59 5.96
CA GLY A 29 1.66 32.85 5.92
C GLY A 29 2.22 33.29 4.54
N PRO A 30 2.27 34.62 4.25
CA PRO A 30 2.53 35.14 2.91
C PRO A 30 4.02 35.27 2.64
N ALA A 31 4.56 34.25 2.00
CA ALA A 31 5.63 34.39 1.02
C ALA A 31 5.37 33.31 -0.02
N THR A 32 5.60 33.61 -1.28
CA THR A 32 5.45 32.79 -2.51
C THR A 32 6.08 31.40 -2.39
N ARG A 33 5.53 30.53 -1.54
CA ARG A 33 5.80 29.10 -1.50
C ARG A 33 5.07 28.54 -2.70
N ALA A 34 5.83 28.01 -3.67
CA ALA A 34 5.29 27.14 -4.71
C ALA A 34 4.27 26.20 -4.06
N ALA A 35 2.99 26.38 -4.40
CA ALA A 35 1.90 25.74 -3.68
C ALA A 35 2.08 24.23 -3.77
N ALA A 36 2.21 23.56 -2.62
CA ALA A 36 2.29 22.11 -2.59
C ALA A 36 1.01 21.56 -3.24
N ARG A 37 1.17 20.71 -4.24
CA ARG A 37 0.07 20.16 -5.04
C ARG A 37 0.19 18.65 -5.12
N LEU A 38 -0.93 17.94 -4.99
CA LEU A 38 -1.02 16.50 -5.18
C LEU A 38 -2.11 16.22 -6.22
N ASP A 39 -1.75 15.49 -7.27
CA ASP A 39 -2.66 15.05 -8.32
C ASP A 39 -2.65 13.53 -8.38
N LEU A 40 -3.83 12.93 -8.27
CA LEU A 40 -4.03 11.50 -8.49
C LEU A 40 -4.53 11.28 -9.91
N TYR A 41 -3.89 10.36 -10.61
CA TYR A 41 -4.26 9.84 -11.91
C TYR A 41 -4.63 8.36 -11.76
N GLU A 42 -5.10 7.73 -12.83
CA GLU A 42 -5.50 6.33 -12.83
C GLU A 42 -4.36 5.36 -12.46
N HIS A 43 -3.19 5.55 -13.07
CA HIS A 43 -2.04 4.62 -12.92
C HIS A 43 -0.91 5.18 -12.07
N GLY A 44 -1.08 6.38 -11.53
CA GLY A 44 -0.04 7.02 -10.75
C GLY A 44 -0.49 8.32 -10.11
N MET A 45 0.47 9.00 -9.51
CA MET A 45 0.25 10.32 -8.93
C MET A 45 1.48 11.18 -9.13
N THR A 46 1.24 12.48 -9.17
CA THR A 46 2.30 13.47 -9.04
C THR A 46 2.07 14.28 -7.79
N PHE A 47 3.15 14.66 -7.11
CA PHE A 47 3.03 15.72 -6.12
C PHE A 47 4.24 16.63 -6.16
N ALA A 48 3.99 17.92 -5.97
CA ALA A 48 4.97 18.98 -5.98
C ALA A 48 5.16 19.51 -4.55
N VAL A 49 6.40 19.58 -4.09
CA VAL A 49 6.78 20.23 -2.84
C VAL A 49 8.03 21.07 -3.11
N GLY A 50 7.93 22.38 -2.86
CA GLY A 50 9.00 23.31 -3.25
C GLY A 50 9.17 23.36 -4.77
N ARG A 51 10.39 23.12 -5.26
CA ARG A 51 10.72 23.12 -6.70
C ARG A 51 10.81 21.71 -7.32
N ARG A 52 10.46 20.66 -6.57
CA ARG A 52 10.53 19.28 -7.03
C ARG A 52 9.14 18.72 -7.28
N ILE A 53 9.01 17.99 -8.37
CA ILE A 53 7.85 17.18 -8.71
C ILE A 53 8.28 15.73 -8.63
N HIS A 54 7.57 14.95 -7.83
CA HIS A 54 7.77 13.50 -7.75
C HIS A 54 6.67 12.81 -8.53
N VAL A 55 7.03 11.78 -9.30
CA VAL A 55 6.11 10.95 -10.08
C VAL A 55 6.10 9.56 -9.49
N ILE A 56 4.92 9.07 -9.13
CA ILE A 56 4.75 7.74 -8.53
C ILE A 56 3.88 6.91 -9.44
N ARG A 57 4.37 5.74 -9.81
CA ARG A 57 3.60 4.72 -10.50
C ARG A 57 2.97 3.74 -9.51
N PHE A 58 1.65 3.56 -9.57
CA PHE A 58 0.95 2.71 -8.59
C PHE A 58 1.27 1.23 -8.77
N ASP A 59 1.58 0.80 -9.98
CA ASP A 59 1.97 -0.57 -10.25
C ASP A 59 3.37 -0.89 -9.71
N THR A 60 4.31 0.06 -9.65
CA THR A 60 5.69 -0.22 -9.21
C THR A 60 6.07 0.27 -7.81
N THR A 61 5.32 1.21 -7.26
CA THR A 61 5.67 1.84 -5.98
C THR A 61 5.59 0.87 -4.80
N VAL A 62 6.31 1.23 -3.74
CA VAL A 62 6.23 0.56 -2.43
C VAL A 62 5.64 1.53 -1.41
N VAL A 63 4.47 1.18 -0.87
CA VAL A 63 3.74 1.95 0.13
C VAL A 63 4.07 1.44 1.53
N ARG A 64 4.54 2.32 2.41
CA ARG A 64 4.71 2.05 3.84
C ARG A 64 3.96 3.09 4.67
N ARG A 65 3.40 2.67 5.80
CA ARG A 65 2.81 3.60 6.77
C ARG A 65 3.86 3.95 7.82
N ARG A 66 3.95 5.22 8.21
CA ARG A 66 4.83 5.68 9.29
C ARG A 66 4.07 6.64 10.22
N LYS A 67 4.56 6.73 11.45
CA LYS A 67 4.32 7.86 12.33
C LYS A 67 5.59 8.71 12.29
N VAL A 68 5.47 10.00 12.08
CA VAL A 68 6.61 10.93 11.96
C VAL A 68 6.39 12.11 12.89
N LEU A 69 7.48 12.63 13.47
CA LEU A 69 7.43 13.84 14.26
C LEU A 69 7.21 15.05 13.35
N SER A 70 6.34 15.95 13.77
CA SER A 70 6.08 17.24 13.13
C SER A 70 6.10 18.34 14.19
N ALA A 71 6.16 19.61 13.77
CA ALA A 71 6.07 20.75 14.68
C ALA A 71 4.76 20.76 15.52
N ARG A 72 3.72 20.04 15.07
CA ARG A 72 2.42 19.90 15.76
C ARG A 72 2.30 18.58 16.53
N GLY A 73 3.41 17.88 16.76
CA GLY A 73 3.44 16.55 17.38
C GLY A 73 3.53 15.40 16.38
N ILE A 74 3.15 14.19 16.81
CA ILE A 74 3.28 12.98 15.98
C ILE A 74 2.14 12.93 14.94
N THR A 75 2.49 12.95 13.66
CA THR A 75 1.54 12.80 12.54
C THR A 75 1.73 11.48 11.80
N ARG A 76 0.69 11.03 11.09
CA ARG A 76 0.74 9.84 10.22
C ARG A 76 1.31 10.23 8.87
N ALA A 77 2.04 9.33 8.22
CA ALA A 77 2.60 9.55 6.90
C ALA A 77 2.58 8.28 6.04
N LEU A 78 2.43 8.47 4.73
CA LEU A 78 2.75 7.46 3.73
C LEU A 78 4.18 7.70 3.24
N VAL A 79 4.97 6.64 3.23
CA VAL A 79 6.25 6.61 2.52
C VAL A 79 6.02 5.85 1.23
N LEU A 80 6.34 6.48 0.12
CA LEU A 80 6.24 5.92 -1.22
C LEU A 80 7.62 5.91 -1.87
N VAL A 81 7.75 5.19 -2.98
CA VAL A 81 8.93 5.23 -3.83
C VAL A 81 8.52 5.79 -5.18
N ASP A 82 9.21 6.83 -5.64
CA ASP A 82 8.96 7.43 -6.95
C ASP A 82 9.67 6.64 -8.08
N VAL A 83 9.49 7.10 -9.31
CA VAL A 83 10.06 6.47 -10.51
C VAL A 83 11.58 6.49 -10.55
N ASP A 84 12.21 7.44 -9.85
CA ASP A 84 13.67 7.56 -9.73
C ASP A 84 14.23 6.69 -8.59
N GLY A 85 13.34 5.99 -7.86
CA GLY A 85 13.71 5.15 -6.73
C GLY A 85 13.83 5.89 -5.40
N GLU A 86 13.54 7.20 -5.39
CA GLU A 86 13.61 8.06 -4.23
C GLU A 86 12.45 7.81 -3.27
N ARG A 87 12.75 7.86 -1.97
CA ARG A 87 11.74 7.69 -0.92
C ARG A 87 11.10 9.02 -0.62
N VAL A 88 9.80 9.10 -0.84
CA VAL A 88 9.02 10.30 -0.62
C VAL A 88 8.06 10.14 0.55
N VAL A 89 7.90 11.18 1.36
CA VAL A 89 7.09 11.16 2.58
C VAL A 89 5.92 12.13 2.42
N LEU A 90 4.69 11.60 2.41
CA LEU A 90 3.45 12.37 2.43
C LEU A 90 2.88 12.37 3.85
N ARG A 91 2.95 13.50 4.55
CA ARG A 91 2.42 13.61 5.91
C ARG A 91 0.96 14.03 5.90
N CYS A 92 0.17 13.49 6.83
CA CYS A 92 -1.14 14.03 7.15
C CYS A 92 -0.95 15.47 7.67
N GLY A 93 -1.33 16.44 6.85
CA GLY A 93 -1.14 17.88 7.11
C GLY A 93 -0.39 18.62 6.00
N ASP A 94 0.41 17.92 5.18
CA ASP A 94 1.12 18.55 4.04
C ASP A 94 0.11 18.96 2.95
N PHE A 95 -0.94 18.15 2.79
CA PHE A 95 -2.05 18.37 1.87
C PHE A 95 -3.39 18.34 2.61
N GLY A 96 -4.34 19.16 2.18
CA GLY A 96 -5.72 19.10 2.70
C GLY A 96 -6.38 17.74 2.45
N ARG A 97 -7.45 17.44 3.20
CA ARG A 97 -8.34 16.28 2.97
C ARG A 97 -7.61 14.91 2.96
N TRP A 98 -6.75 14.67 3.95
CA TRP A 98 -6.00 13.40 4.05
C TRP A 98 -6.88 12.16 4.15
N GLN A 99 -8.08 12.31 4.69
CA GLN A 99 -9.10 11.27 4.74
C GLN A 99 -9.56 10.82 3.34
N GLU A 100 -9.38 11.66 2.31
CA GLU A 100 -9.74 11.36 0.92
C GLU A 100 -8.56 10.75 0.15
N TRP A 101 -7.40 11.42 0.13
CA TRP A 101 -6.28 10.96 -0.69
C TRP A 101 -5.60 9.71 -0.16
N TRP A 102 -5.54 9.52 1.16
CA TRP A 102 -4.86 8.37 1.72
C TRP A 102 -5.56 7.04 1.35
N PRO A 103 -6.88 6.88 1.53
CA PRO A 103 -7.58 5.70 1.04
C PRO A 103 -7.55 5.59 -0.49
N ALA A 104 -7.60 6.71 -1.22
CA ALA A 104 -7.54 6.69 -2.69
C ALA A 104 -6.22 6.11 -3.21
N ILE A 105 -5.07 6.58 -2.72
CA ILE A 105 -3.75 6.04 -3.07
C ILE A 105 -3.68 4.54 -2.75
N ARG A 106 -4.16 4.13 -1.58
CA ARG A 106 -4.18 2.71 -1.20
C ARG A 106 -5.02 1.86 -2.15
N ARG A 107 -6.21 2.33 -2.52
CA ARG A 107 -7.08 1.61 -3.48
C ARG A 107 -6.45 1.52 -4.85
N ALA A 108 -5.86 2.61 -5.35
CA ALA A 108 -5.22 2.63 -6.66
C ALA A 108 -4.00 1.70 -6.73
N VAL A 109 -3.18 1.67 -5.67
CA VAL A 109 -2.07 0.69 -5.54
C VAL A 109 -2.59 -0.75 -5.49
N VAL A 110 -3.65 -1.03 -4.72
CA VAL A 110 -4.25 -2.36 -4.69
C VAL A 110 -4.76 -2.76 -6.07
N ALA A 111 -5.51 -1.90 -6.75
CA ALA A 111 -6.03 -2.16 -8.09
C ALA A 111 -4.91 -2.44 -9.10
N ALA A 112 -3.82 -1.66 -9.04
CA ALA A 112 -2.70 -1.81 -9.96
C ALA A 112 -1.82 -3.04 -9.68
N GLN A 113 -1.70 -3.48 -8.42
CA GLN A 113 -0.74 -4.52 -8.04
C GLN A 113 -1.35 -5.90 -7.78
N THR A 114 -2.63 -5.99 -7.41
CA THR A 114 -3.28 -7.26 -7.06
C THR A 114 -3.38 -8.25 -8.22
N PRO A 115 -3.78 -7.87 -9.46
CA PRO A 115 -3.97 -8.85 -10.54
C PRO A 115 -2.70 -9.66 -10.84
N ARG A 116 -1.55 -9.00 -10.98
CA ARG A 116 -0.28 -9.69 -11.21
C ARG A 116 0.22 -10.48 -10.00
N ALA A 117 -0.11 -10.04 -8.78
CA ALA A 117 0.29 -10.74 -7.57
C ALA A 117 -0.48 -12.05 -7.43
N LEU A 118 -1.79 -12.04 -7.76
CA LEU A 118 -2.59 -13.27 -7.87
C LEU A 118 -2.04 -14.19 -8.97
N ALA A 119 -1.72 -13.65 -10.16
CA ALA A 119 -1.12 -14.45 -11.23
C ALA A 119 0.18 -15.14 -10.80
N ALA A 120 1.05 -14.43 -10.07
CA ALA A 120 2.28 -15.00 -9.52
C ALA A 120 1.99 -16.11 -8.49
N LEU A 121 1.00 -15.92 -7.61
CA LEU A 121 0.59 -16.93 -6.63
C LEU A 121 0.06 -18.20 -7.30
N HIS A 122 -0.77 -18.05 -8.36
CA HIS A 122 -1.26 -19.19 -9.14
C HIS A 122 -0.14 -19.95 -9.87
N GLN A 123 0.99 -19.29 -10.13
CA GLN A 123 2.20 -19.93 -10.67
C GLN A 123 3.08 -20.55 -9.57
N GLY A 124 2.59 -20.63 -8.33
CA GLY A 124 3.31 -21.20 -7.19
C GLY A 124 4.32 -20.24 -6.54
N ALA A 125 4.33 -18.95 -6.91
CA ALA A 125 5.28 -18.01 -6.32
C ALA A 125 4.94 -17.71 -4.85
N ARG A 126 5.98 -17.48 -4.05
CA ARG A 126 5.88 -16.94 -2.69
C ARG A 126 6.11 -15.44 -2.69
N LEU A 127 5.12 -14.65 -2.27
CA LEU A 127 5.23 -13.20 -2.19
C LEU A 127 5.54 -12.75 -0.76
N ALA A 128 6.60 -11.94 -0.59
CA ALA A 128 7.08 -11.51 0.72
C ALA A 128 6.83 -10.01 0.98
N PHE A 129 6.09 -9.66 2.02
CA PHE A 129 5.79 -8.30 2.44
C PHE A 129 6.57 -7.95 3.73
N GLY A 130 7.90 -7.97 3.63
CA GLY A 130 8.77 -7.80 4.80
C GLY A 130 8.72 -9.06 5.68
N PRO A 131 8.31 -8.98 6.97
CA PRO A 131 8.22 -10.15 7.84
C PRO A 131 7.06 -11.09 7.47
N LEU A 132 6.05 -10.57 6.77
CA LEU A 132 4.92 -11.34 6.27
C LEU A 132 5.23 -11.93 4.90
N TRP A 133 4.64 -13.06 4.60
CA TRP A 133 4.66 -13.65 3.27
C TRP A 133 3.42 -14.50 3.05
N LEU A 134 3.11 -14.79 1.79
CA LEU A 134 2.01 -15.67 1.42
C LEU A 134 2.30 -16.47 0.14
N THR A 135 1.63 -17.61 0.01
CA THR A 135 1.51 -18.45 -1.18
C THR A 135 0.02 -18.64 -1.49
N ALA A 136 -0.31 -19.44 -2.52
CA ALA A 136 -1.70 -19.82 -2.80
C ALA A 136 -2.35 -20.60 -1.64
N ASP A 137 -1.57 -21.34 -0.85
CA ASP A 137 -2.09 -22.28 0.15
C ASP A 137 -1.96 -21.78 1.60
N GLU A 138 -0.98 -20.90 1.86
CA GLU A 138 -0.64 -20.49 3.22
C GLU A 138 -0.18 -19.04 3.33
N VAL A 139 -0.24 -18.55 4.57
CA VAL A 139 0.31 -17.27 5.01
C VAL A 139 1.28 -17.51 6.15
N GLY A 140 2.34 -16.72 6.22
CA GLY A 140 3.31 -16.82 7.30
C GLY A 140 3.90 -15.49 7.76
N CYS A 141 4.48 -15.54 8.96
CA CYS A 141 5.22 -14.46 9.58
C CYS A 141 6.44 -15.04 10.29
N GLY A 142 7.65 -14.74 9.81
CA GLY A 142 8.87 -15.35 10.33
C GLY A 142 8.82 -16.89 10.23
N THR A 143 8.93 -17.58 11.37
CA THR A 143 8.92 -19.05 11.47
C THR A 143 7.53 -19.67 11.53
N THR A 144 6.48 -18.87 11.66
CA THR A 144 5.13 -19.40 11.86
C THR A 144 4.31 -19.33 10.59
N VAL A 145 3.50 -20.37 10.36
CA VAL A 145 2.78 -20.62 9.11
C VAL A 145 1.35 -21.06 9.41
N LEU A 146 0.40 -20.66 8.56
CA LEU A 146 -1.00 -21.03 8.63
C LEU A 146 -1.56 -21.25 7.22
N GLY A 147 -2.22 -22.39 7.01
CA GLY A 147 -3.04 -22.61 5.81
C GLY A 147 -4.27 -21.69 5.80
N TRP A 148 -4.70 -21.26 4.61
CA TRP A 148 -5.80 -20.30 4.46
C TRP A 148 -7.13 -20.77 5.04
N SER A 149 -7.40 -22.09 5.05
CA SER A 149 -8.60 -22.68 5.67
C SER A 149 -8.73 -22.37 7.16
N ARG A 150 -7.61 -22.21 7.87
CA ARG A 150 -7.58 -21.85 9.30
C ARG A 150 -7.68 -20.35 9.54
N VAL A 151 -7.50 -19.52 8.50
CA VAL A 151 -7.49 -18.06 8.62
C VAL A 151 -8.90 -17.52 8.51
N ARG A 152 -9.43 -16.97 9.62
CA ARG A 152 -10.74 -16.31 9.59
C ARG A 152 -10.66 -14.89 9.07
N ARG A 153 -9.66 -14.14 9.55
CA ARG A 153 -9.54 -12.71 9.29
C ARG A 153 -8.13 -12.19 9.56
N ILE A 154 -7.72 -11.20 8.77
CA ILE A 154 -6.50 -10.42 8.98
C ILE A 154 -6.88 -8.96 9.18
N ASP A 155 -6.55 -8.41 10.35
CA ASP A 155 -6.88 -7.04 10.74
C ASP A 155 -5.63 -6.23 11.10
N VAL A 156 -5.75 -4.90 11.03
CA VAL A 156 -4.75 -3.98 11.62
C VAL A 156 -5.34 -3.38 12.89
N LEU A 157 -4.85 -3.79 14.04
CA LEU A 157 -5.30 -3.35 15.37
C LEU A 157 -4.14 -2.65 16.08
N ASN A 158 -4.37 -1.43 16.59
CA ASN A 158 -3.38 -0.64 17.34
C ASN A 158 -2.02 -0.48 16.63
N GLY A 159 -2.00 -0.51 15.29
CA GLY A 159 -0.77 -0.41 14.50
C GLY A 159 -0.01 -1.72 14.29
N PHE A 160 -0.61 -2.86 14.69
CA PHE A 160 -0.10 -4.21 14.43
C PHE A 160 -1.02 -4.95 13.47
N VAL A 161 -0.45 -5.79 12.61
CA VAL A 161 -1.20 -6.77 11.83
C VAL A 161 -1.47 -7.97 12.72
N ALA A 162 -2.74 -8.33 12.87
CA ALA A 162 -3.21 -9.45 13.65
C ALA A 162 -3.91 -10.46 12.73
N VAL A 163 -3.51 -11.73 12.82
CA VAL A 163 -4.18 -12.85 12.13
C VAL A 163 -4.99 -13.63 13.16
N ARG A 164 -6.27 -13.85 12.86
CA ARG A 164 -7.19 -14.64 13.70
C ARG A 164 -7.44 -16.00 13.04
N ALA A 165 -7.19 -17.06 13.79
CA ALA A 165 -7.46 -18.43 13.38
C ALA A 165 -8.53 -19.08 14.27
N ASP A 166 -9.10 -20.20 13.83
CA ASP A 166 -10.12 -20.94 14.59
C ASP A 166 -9.72 -21.15 16.05
N GLY A 167 -10.62 -20.74 16.97
CA GLY A 167 -10.47 -20.95 18.41
C GLY A 167 -9.37 -20.15 19.12
N ARG A 168 -8.48 -19.43 18.42
CA ARG A 168 -7.40 -18.63 19.03
C ARG A 168 -7.36 -17.20 18.50
N ARG A 169 -7.44 -16.24 19.43
CA ARG A 169 -7.61 -14.82 19.10
C ARG A 169 -6.37 -14.17 18.47
N GLN A 170 -5.20 -14.82 18.50
CA GLN A 170 -3.96 -14.20 18.08
C GLN A 170 -2.97 -15.25 17.61
N VAL A 171 -2.65 -15.22 16.32
CA VAL A 171 -1.58 -16.07 15.81
C VAL A 171 -0.30 -15.26 15.67
N TRP A 172 -0.30 -14.03 15.11
CA TRP A 172 0.88 -13.14 15.08
C TRP A 172 0.52 -11.67 15.27
N ALA A 173 1.40 -10.89 15.91
CA ALA A 173 1.33 -9.43 15.97
C ALA A 173 2.65 -8.85 15.44
N THR A 174 2.63 -8.27 14.24
CA THR A 174 3.80 -7.59 13.65
C THR A 174 3.46 -6.13 13.34
N ALA A 175 4.43 -5.23 13.51
CA ALA A 175 4.19 -3.80 13.37
C ALA A 175 3.83 -3.44 11.92
N ALA A 176 2.64 -2.89 11.70
CA ALA A 176 2.12 -2.51 10.39
C ALA A 176 2.99 -1.46 9.68
N SER A 177 3.76 -0.67 10.44
CA SER A 177 4.65 0.34 9.88
C SER A 177 5.86 -0.25 9.16
N GLY A 178 6.31 -1.44 9.56
CA GLY A 178 7.42 -2.16 8.94
C GLY A 178 7.05 -2.89 7.66
N ILE A 179 5.76 -3.08 7.40
CA ILE A 179 5.27 -3.91 6.30
C ILE A 179 5.09 -3.07 5.03
N PRO A 180 5.87 -3.35 3.96
CA PRO A 180 5.67 -2.76 2.65
C PRO A 180 4.39 -3.30 2.01
N ASN A 181 3.70 -2.46 1.26
CA ASN A 181 2.51 -2.83 0.50
C ASN A 181 1.47 -3.60 1.32
N LEU A 182 1.33 -3.27 2.61
CA LEU A 182 0.37 -3.94 3.50
C LEU A 182 -1.06 -3.92 2.93
N CYS A 183 -1.45 -2.87 2.22
CA CYS A 183 -2.75 -2.81 1.55
C CYS A 183 -2.93 -3.88 0.46
N VAL A 184 -1.88 -4.19 -0.31
CA VAL A 184 -1.89 -5.27 -1.31
C VAL A 184 -1.94 -6.63 -0.61
N PHE A 185 -1.12 -6.83 0.44
CA PHE A 185 -1.17 -8.05 1.25
C PHE A 185 -2.58 -8.33 1.79
N GLN A 186 -3.25 -7.31 2.36
CA GLN A 186 -4.61 -7.45 2.87
C GLN A 186 -5.62 -7.86 1.78
N ALA A 187 -5.51 -7.28 0.58
CA ALA A 187 -6.38 -7.60 -0.54
C ALA A 187 -6.17 -9.03 -1.06
N LEU A 188 -4.91 -9.49 -1.16
CA LEU A 188 -4.58 -10.85 -1.53
C LEU A 188 -5.08 -11.86 -0.51
N ALA A 189 -4.86 -11.59 0.77
CA ALA A 189 -5.34 -12.46 1.84
C ALA A 189 -6.87 -12.57 1.85
N GLU A 190 -7.59 -11.48 1.60
CA GLU A 190 -9.04 -11.51 1.48
C GLU A 190 -9.50 -12.38 0.31
N HIS A 191 -8.82 -12.31 -0.84
CA HIS A 191 -9.12 -13.16 -1.99
C HIS A 191 -8.89 -14.64 -1.69
N LEU A 192 -7.75 -14.98 -1.08
CA LEU A 192 -7.35 -16.36 -0.78
C LEU A 192 -8.22 -16.99 0.32
N VAL A 193 -8.60 -16.21 1.34
CA VAL A 193 -9.53 -16.67 2.39
C VAL A 193 -10.92 -16.96 1.82
N ARG A 194 -11.38 -16.17 0.84
CA ARG A 194 -12.66 -16.44 0.15
C ARG A 194 -12.56 -17.70 -0.70
N ALA A 195 -11.52 -17.80 -1.54
CA ALA A 195 -11.29 -18.98 -2.39
C ALA A 195 -11.19 -20.28 -1.58
N ALA A 196 -10.53 -20.25 -0.41
CA ALA A 196 -10.41 -21.41 0.47
C ALA A 196 -11.73 -21.83 1.15
N ARG A 197 -12.74 -20.94 1.20
CA ARG A 197 -14.09 -21.25 1.72
C ARG A 197 -15.04 -21.75 0.66
N ASP A 198 -14.85 -21.29 -0.58
CA ASP A 198 -15.69 -21.67 -1.72
C ASP A 198 -15.28 -23.03 -2.33
N GLY A 199 -14.11 -23.56 -1.94
CA GLY A 199 -13.56 -24.85 -2.40
C GLY A 199 -13.73 -26.02 -1.43
N ASP A 200 -14.45 -25.83 -0.32
CA ASP A 200 -14.94 -26.89 0.59
C ASP A 200 -16.39 -27.27 0.24
#